data_AF-A0A9J6C9S8-F1
#
_entry.id   AF-A0A9J6C9S8-F1
#
_cell.length_a   1.000
_cell.length_b   1.000
_cell.length_c   1.000
_cell.angle_alpha   90.00
_cell.angle_beta   90.00
_cell.angle_gamma   90.00
#
_symmetry.space_group_name_H-M   'P 1'
#
loop_
_entity.id
_entity.type
_entity.pdbx_description
1 polymer ?
#
loop_
_entity_poly.entity_id
_entity_poly.type
_entity_poly.pdbx_seq_one_letter_code
_entity_poly.pdbx_strand_id
1 'polypeptide(L)'
;MKAPKTKVALIAIYCIISGLVYIALAILAICSYACVLDFTKTPVAYMLYLLYFRTRTCHNDIKWDALGIEGVTSSQPSTPKETSAVLRTLTFSIIYLLLNLILIVAAFRAMVGLRERAQNRHILFWSYFAALFLTFIIITALDFLSSAFYLIEFFLTFYNSDNVMNILEIDNIDEFRQYFSQLSINTRSMPSMILFLVTSKVLLILTFNFALIYAYFTAAWKIVRENQKFSFQVKTVEKKIKKKEPSPIMSIKSLNSDATIVVGTNKNEKTMTTTNTTQTETHTPSNVENDDNSSRNSSEGIPELKLPRVPYEKTTFEYYPRSNTLERSLRRY
;
A
#
# COMPACT_ATOMS: atom_id res chain seq x y z
N MET A 1 -5.44 -28.57 -6.25
CA MET A 1 -4.35 -27.58 -6.08
C MET A 1 -4.87 -26.19 -5.66
N LYS A 2 -5.74 -26.03 -4.65
CA LYS A 2 -6.22 -24.70 -4.21
C LYS A 2 -5.30 -24.01 -3.18
N ALA A 3 -4.71 -24.78 -2.28
CA ALA A 3 -3.99 -24.30 -1.09
C ALA A 3 -2.95 -23.17 -1.30
N PRO A 4 -2.03 -23.20 -2.29
CA PRO A 4 -0.98 -22.18 -2.36
C PRO A 4 -1.53 -20.79 -2.73
N LYS A 5 -2.55 -20.72 -3.62
CA LYS A 5 -3.19 -19.44 -3.98
C LYS A 5 -3.96 -18.83 -2.81
N THR A 6 -4.65 -19.67 -2.02
CA THR A 6 -5.36 -19.22 -0.81
C THR A 6 -4.39 -18.62 0.22
N LYS A 7 -3.21 -19.22 0.43
CA LYS A 7 -2.20 -18.68 1.35
C LYS A 7 -1.71 -17.29 0.94
N VAL A 8 -1.36 -17.08 -0.33
CA VAL A 8 -0.94 -15.76 -0.83
C VAL A 8 -2.07 -14.74 -0.68
N ALA A 9 -3.31 -15.11 -1.01
CA ALA A 9 -4.45 -14.19 -0.90
C ALA A 9 -4.70 -13.74 0.56
N LEU A 10 -4.66 -14.67 1.53
CA LEU A 10 -4.80 -14.35 2.95
C LEU A 10 -3.67 -13.43 3.44
N ILE A 11 -2.43 -13.68 3.01
CA ILE A 11 -1.28 -12.84 3.38
C ILE A 11 -1.41 -11.43 2.77
N ALA A 12 -1.84 -11.31 1.52
CA ALA A 12 -2.08 -10.01 0.89
C ALA A 12 -3.20 -9.21 1.58
N ILE A 13 -4.30 -9.88 1.97
CA ILE A 13 -5.38 -9.25 2.75
C ILE A 13 -4.87 -8.77 4.12
N TYR A 14 -4.09 -9.60 4.83
CA TYR A 14 -3.43 -9.21 6.08
C TYR A 14 -2.53 -7.98 5.90
N CYS A 15 -1.68 -7.95 4.87
CA CYS A 15 -0.81 -6.81 4.56
C CYS A 15 -1.58 -5.52 4.27
N ILE A 16 -2.79 -5.60 3.71
CA ILE A 16 -3.64 -4.43 3.49
C ILE A 16 -4.24 -3.93 4.80
N ILE A 17 -4.80 -4.84 5.62
CA ILE A 17 -5.40 -4.47 6.91
C ILE A 17 -4.34 -3.88 7.86
N SER A 18 -3.17 -4.52 7.98
CA SER A 18 -2.07 -3.99 8.80
C SER A 18 -1.52 -2.68 8.23
N GLY A 19 -1.35 -2.60 6.90
CA GLY A 19 -0.89 -1.37 6.23
C GLY A 19 -1.80 -0.17 6.53
N LEU A 20 -3.12 -0.35 6.47
CA LEU A 20 -4.09 0.72 6.79
C LEU A 20 -4.01 1.16 8.26
N VAL A 21 -3.86 0.23 9.20
CA VAL A 21 -3.69 0.54 10.63
C VAL A 21 -2.39 1.33 10.87
N TYR A 22 -1.27 0.92 10.28
CA TYR A 22 0.00 1.62 10.45
C TYR A 22 0.06 2.96 9.69
N ILE A 23 -0.70 3.14 8.61
CA ILE A 23 -0.93 4.45 7.98
C ILE A 23 -1.71 5.36 8.93
N ALA A 24 -2.79 4.89 9.55
CA ALA A 24 -3.56 5.70 10.50
C ALA A 24 -2.71 6.11 11.71
N LEU A 25 -1.91 5.21 12.27
CA LEU A 25 -0.98 5.51 13.37
C LEU A 25 0.12 6.51 12.95
N ALA A 26 0.68 6.39 11.73
CA ALA A 26 1.66 7.32 11.22
C ALA A 26 1.07 8.72 10.96
N ILE A 27 -0.17 8.81 10.46
CA ILE A 27 -0.90 10.08 10.31
C ILE A 27 -1.15 10.69 11.68
N LEU A 28 -1.63 9.92 12.67
CA LEU A 28 -1.82 10.41 14.04
C LEU A 28 -0.51 10.96 14.63
N ALA A 29 0.61 10.26 14.47
CA ALA A 29 1.93 10.71 14.93
C ALA A 29 2.37 12.04 14.26
N ILE A 30 2.10 12.21 12.96
CA ILE A 30 2.36 13.48 12.24
C ILE A 30 1.40 14.58 12.73
N CYS A 31 0.14 14.27 13.01
CA CYS A 31 -0.84 15.20 13.61
C CYS A 31 -0.48 15.59 15.06
N SER A 32 0.17 14.73 15.83
CA SER A 32 0.74 15.04 17.15
C SER A 32 1.86 16.07 17.04
N TYR A 33 2.80 15.86 16.11
CA TYR A 33 3.89 16.80 15.84
C TYR A 33 3.37 18.13 15.26
N ALA A 34 2.32 18.09 14.44
CA ALA A 34 1.62 19.29 13.97
C ALA A 34 0.65 19.90 15.03
N CYS A 35 0.62 19.37 16.25
CA CYS A 35 -0.18 19.84 17.39
C CYS A 35 -1.70 19.99 17.11
N VAL A 36 -2.23 19.15 16.23
CA VAL A 36 -3.68 19.00 15.97
C VAL A 36 -4.37 18.22 17.10
N LEU A 37 -3.59 17.47 17.88
CA LEU A 37 -4.06 16.62 18.99
C LEU A 37 -3.64 17.21 20.34
N ASP A 38 -4.61 17.35 21.25
CA ASP A 38 -4.39 17.81 22.63
C ASP A 38 -3.98 16.64 23.54
N PHE A 39 -2.74 16.71 24.04
CA PHE A 39 -2.15 15.74 24.96
C PHE A 39 -2.22 16.14 26.44
N THR A 40 -2.69 17.35 26.77
CA THR A 40 -2.60 17.91 28.14
C THR A 40 -3.49 17.20 29.18
N LYS A 41 -4.44 16.36 28.73
CA LYS A 41 -5.47 15.74 29.56
C LYS A 41 -4.98 14.68 30.56
N THR A 42 -3.78 14.12 30.39
CA THR A 42 -3.18 13.20 31.37
C THR A 42 -1.65 13.34 31.38
N PRO A 43 -0.96 13.16 32.53
CA PRO A 43 0.50 13.24 32.60
C PRO A 43 1.23 12.28 31.65
N VAL A 44 0.72 11.06 31.45
CA VAL A 44 1.33 10.09 30.52
C VAL A 44 1.20 10.55 29.06
N ALA A 45 0.04 11.08 28.67
CA ALA A 45 -0.16 11.62 27.32
C ALA A 45 0.68 12.87 27.08
N TYR A 46 0.75 13.79 28.05
CA TYR A 46 1.56 15.00 27.94
C TYR A 46 3.06 14.69 27.94
N MET A 47 3.52 13.72 28.73
CA MET A 47 4.91 13.26 28.69
C MET A 47 5.27 12.57 27.36
N LEU A 48 4.34 11.82 26.76
CA LEU A 48 4.49 11.27 25.41
C LEU A 48 4.62 12.38 24.35
N TYR A 49 3.86 13.48 24.47
CA TYR A 49 4.08 14.66 23.65
C TYR A 49 5.47 15.28 23.87
N LEU A 50 5.85 15.57 25.13
CA LEU A 50 7.13 16.22 25.45
C LEU A 50 8.35 15.48 24.91
N LEU A 51 8.38 14.14 25.05
CA LEU A 51 9.52 13.31 24.64
C LEU A 51 9.61 13.07 23.12
N TYR A 52 8.47 13.00 22.43
CA TYR A 52 8.41 12.40 21.09
C TYR A 52 7.68 13.21 20.01
N PHE A 53 6.93 14.25 20.39
CA PHE A 53 6.17 15.08 19.45
C PHE A 53 6.33 16.60 19.63
N ARG A 54 7.01 17.06 20.69
CA ARG A 54 7.22 18.49 21.00
C ARG A 54 8.02 19.19 19.89
N THR A 55 7.41 20.21 19.29
CA THR A 55 8.06 21.07 18.29
C THR A 55 7.89 22.56 18.59
N ARG A 56 8.87 23.33 18.11
CA ARG A 56 8.99 24.79 18.20
C ARG A 56 7.78 25.60 17.74
N THR A 57 6.93 25.04 16.87
CA THR A 57 5.74 25.72 16.32
C THR A 57 4.53 25.69 17.25
N CYS A 58 4.65 24.98 18.36
CA CYS A 58 3.59 24.81 19.36
C CYS A 58 3.98 25.48 20.68
N HIS A 59 3.26 25.17 21.76
CA HIS A 59 3.68 25.59 23.10
C HIS A 59 5.07 24.99 23.42
N ASN A 60 6.06 25.86 23.52
CA ASN A 60 7.44 25.51 23.86
C ASN A 60 7.60 25.25 25.37
N ASP A 61 6.82 25.99 26.17
CA ASP A 61 6.82 25.94 27.63
C ASP A 61 6.26 24.63 28.16
N ILE A 62 6.90 24.09 29.21
CA ILE A 62 6.44 22.90 29.92
C ILE A 62 5.30 23.31 30.86
N LYS A 63 4.14 22.68 30.67
CA LYS A 63 2.97 22.75 31.54
C LYS A 63 3.14 21.79 32.71
N TRP A 64 3.71 22.28 33.81
CA TRP A 64 3.95 21.51 35.03
C TRP A 64 2.66 20.93 35.63
N ASP A 65 1.57 21.68 35.54
CA ASP A 65 0.19 21.26 35.85
C ASP A 65 -0.24 20.03 35.04
N ALA A 66 0.02 20.01 33.73
CA ALA A 66 -0.29 18.88 32.86
C ALA A 66 0.61 17.64 33.12
N LEU A 67 1.74 17.80 33.83
CA LEU A 67 2.55 16.71 34.37
C LEU A 67 2.10 16.24 35.77
N GLY A 68 1.20 16.96 36.42
CA GLY A 68 0.79 16.72 37.81
C GLY A 68 1.76 17.25 38.86
N ILE A 69 2.54 18.30 38.53
CA ILE A 69 3.47 18.97 39.44
C ILE A 69 2.92 20.37 39.75
N GLU A 70 2.50 20.58 40.99
CA GLU A 70 1.95 21.85 41.46
C GLU A 70 3.06 22.77 42.02
N GLY A 71 2.77 24.07 42.11
CA GLY A 71 3.63 25.05 42.81
C GLY A 71 4.86 25.57 42.06
N VAL A 72 5.12 25.14 40.82
CA VAL A 72 6.29 25.61 40.04
C VAL A 72 6.12 27.06 39.57
N THR A 73 6.78 28.01 40.24
CA THR A 73 6.68 29.44 39.93
C THR A 73 7.53 29.83 38.72
N SER A 74 6.96 29.70 37.53
CA SER A 74 7.37 30.37 36.27
C SER A 74 8.74 30.02 35.67
N SER A 75 9.61 29.25 36.32
CA SER A 75 10.86 28.81 35.69
C SER A 75 10.57 27.75 34.61
N GLN A 76 11.24 27.92 33.46
CA GLN A 76 11.16 27.04 32.30
C GLN A 76 12.57 26.55 31.95
N PRO A 77 12.77 25.24 31.69
CA PRO A 77 14.10 24.71 31.42
C PRO A 77 14.57 25.13 30.02
N SER A 78 15.82 25.58 29.94
CA SER A 78 16.50 25.68 28.65
C SER A 78 16.50 24.31 27.99
N THR A 79 15.92 24.25 26.80
CA THR A 79 15.77 23.04 25.97
C THR A 79 15.86 23.43 24.50
N PRO A 80 16.37 22.55 23.62
CA PRO A 80 16.37 22.80 22.20
C PRO A 80 14.94 22.79 21.64
N LYS A 81 14.81 23.45 20.49
CA LYS A 81 13.55 23.64 19.75
C LYS A 81 12.86 22.34 19.35
N GLU A 82 13.64 21.30 19.08
CA GLU A 82 13.23 19.94 18.77
C GLU A 82 14.36 19.02 19.25
N THR A 83 14.04 17.88 19.89
CA THR A 83 15.06 16.94 20.38
C THR A 83 15.35 15.85 19.34
N SER A 84 16.47 15.15 19.50
CA SER A 84 16.82 13.96 18.70
C SER A 84 15.72 12.89 18.74
N ALA A 85 15.06 12.70 19.89
CA ALA A 85 13.97 11.74 20.05
C ALA A 85 12.69 12.12 19.26
N VAL A 86 12.35 13.42 19.20
CA VAL A 86 11.25 13.93 18.35
C VAL A 86 11.59 13.75 16.88
N LEU A 87 12.75 14.22 16.43
CA LEU A 87 13.18 14.14 15.03
C LEU A 87 13.24 12.69 14.52
N ARG A 88 13.73 11.76 15.35
CA ARG A 88 13.76 10.32 15.04
C ARG A 88 12.34 9.74 14.93
N THR A 89 11.42 10.13 15.81
CA THR A 89 10.04 9.64 15.83
C THR A 89 9.23 10.17 14.63
N LEU A 90 9.40 11.44 14.27
CA LEU A 90 8.85 12.01 13.04
C LEU A 90 9.40 11.30 11.79
N THR A 91 10.72 11.08 11.74
CA THR A 91 11.39 10.38 10.63
C THR A 91 10.85 8.96 10.46
N PHE A 92 10.75 8.18 11.54
CA PHE A 92 10.12 6.86 11.50
C PHE A 92 8.66 6.94 11.04
N SER A 93 7.87 7.89 11.52
CA SER A 93 6.46 8.06 11.13
C SER A 93 6.28 8.30 9.62
N ILE A 94 7.10 9.19 9.04
CA ILE A 94 7.09 9.47 7.59
C ILE A 94 7.51 8.23 6.78
N ILE A 95 8.57 7.54 7.20
CA ILE A 95 9.02 6.31 6.53
C ILE A 95 7.97 5.21 6.63
N TYR A 96 7.30 5.04 7.78
CA TYR A 96 6.21 4.08 7.96
C TYR A 96 5.00 4.40 7.08
N LEU A 97 4.61 5.67 6.96
CA LEU A 97 3.53 6.10 6.06
C LEU A 97 3.81 5.65 4.61
N LEU A 98 5.00 5.97 4.11
CA LEU A 98 5.42 5.62 2.74
C LEU A 98 5.56 4.11 2.52
N LEU A 99 6.21 3.38 3.45
CA LEU A 99 6.40 1.94 3.31
C LEU A 99 5.07 1.16 3.37
N ASN A 100 4.13 1.55 4.24
CA ASN A 100 2.83 0.87 4.31
C ASN A 100 1.95 1.19 3.09
N LEU A 101 2.03 2.40 2.52
CA LEU A 101 1.40 2.70 1.21
C LEU A 101 1.96 1.79 0.10
N ILE A 102 3.28 1.63 0.04
CA ILE A 102 3.94 0.72 -0.91
C ILE A 102 3.52 -0.75 -0.66
N LEU A 103 3.40 -1.17 0.61
CA LEU A 103 2.96 -2.52 0.99
C LEU A 103 1.54 -2.81 0.50
N ILE A 104 0.61 -1.87 0.66
CA ILE A 104 -0.77 -1.98 0.15
C ILE A 104 -0.78 -2.13 -1.38
N VAL A 105 -0.05 -1.28 -2.09
CA VAL A 105 0.06 -1.36 -3.57
C VAL A 105 0.67 -2.69 -4.01
N ALA A 106 1.69 -3.18 -3.31
CA ALA A 106 2.31 -4.48 -3.57
C ALA A 106 1.36 -5.66 -3.28
N ALA A 107 0.55 -5.57 -2.22
CA ALA A 107 -0.48 -6.56 -1.88
C ALA A 107 -1.59 -6.64 -2.94
N PHE A 108 -2.09 -5.48 -3.42
CA PHE A 108 -3.02 -5.46 -4.55
C PHE A 108 -2.40 -6.06 -5.83
N ARG A 109 -1.15 -5.73 -6.15
CA ARG A 109 -0.43 -6.32 -7.30
C ARG A 109 -0.28 -7.85 -7.18
N ALA A 110 0.05 -8.37 -6.00
CA ALA A 110 0.11 -9.81 -5.76
C ALA A 110 -1.25 -10.50 -5.94
N MET A 111 -2.36 -9.87 -5.50
CA MET A 111 -3.71 -10.40 -5.71
C MET A 111 -4.13 -10.41 -7.19
N VAL A 112 -3.74 -9.41 -7.98
CA VAL A 112 -3.95 -9.41 -9.44
C VAL A 112 -3.15 -10.54 -10.09
N GLY A 113 -1.87 -10.70 -9.71
CA GLY A 113 -1.00 -11.79 -10.18
C GLY A 113 -1.49 -13.22 -9.84
N LEU A 114 -2.42 -13.38 -8.89
CA LEU A 114 -3.09 -14.68 -8.64
C LEU A 114 -4.18 -15.00 -9.67
N ARG A 115 -4.77 -14.00 -10.32
CA ARG A 115 -5.85 -14.13 -11.32
C ARG A 115 -5.30 -14.41 -12.72
N GLU A 116 -4.19 -13.79 -13.09
CA GLU A 116 -3.57 -13.97 -14.41
C GLU A 116 -3.10 -15.41 -14.63
N ARG A 117 -3.53 -16.03 -15.73
CA ARG A 117 -2.93 -17.28 -16.24
C ARG A 117 -1.66 -16.91 -17.01
N ALA A 118 -0.57 -16.61 -16.28
CA ALA A 118 0.69 -16.14 -16.84
C ALA A 118 1.32 -17.17 -17.81
N GLN A 119 0.95 -17.07 -19.09
CA GLN A 119 1.34 -18.00 -20.16
C GLN A 119 2.79 -17.80 -20.63
N ASN A 120 3.49 -16.79 -20.10
CA ASN A 120 4.91 -16.52 -20.36
C ASN A 120 5.53 -15.64 -19.25
N ARG A 121 6.88 -15.61 -19.21
CA ARG A 121 7.78 -14.71 -18.42
C ARG A 121 7.85 -14.92 -16.89
N HIS A 122 9.00 -15.43 -16.44
CA HIS A 122 9.50 -15.32 -15.05
C HIS A 122 9.52 -13.88 -14.51
N ILE A 123 9.76 -12.90 -15.39
CA ILE A 123 9.86 -11.47 -15.05
C ILE A 123 8.57 -10.97 -14.40
N LEU A 124 7.40 -11.41 -14.88
CA LEU A 124 6.10 -11.00 -14.32
C LEU A 124 5.89 -11.54 -12.90
N PHE A 125 6.40 -12.74 -12.58
CA PHE A 125 6.35 -13.25 -11.21
C PHE A 125 7.19 -12.37 -10.26
N TRP A 126 8.39 -11.97 -10.68
CA TRP A 126 9.22 -11.06 -9.88
C TRP A 126 8.51 -9.71 -9.65
N SER A 127 7.92 -9.11 -10.68
CA SER A 127 7.22 -7.82 -10.55
C SER A 127 5.94 -7.87 -9.70
N TYR A 128 5.23 -9.00 -9.67
CA TYR A 128 4.01 -9.15 -8.87
C TYR A 128 4.25 -9.61 -7.43
N PHE A 129 5.21 -10.51 -7.18
CA PHE A 129 5.35 -11.18 -5.88
C PHE A 129 6.57 -10.73 -5.07
N ALA A 130 7.69 -10.36 -5.71
CA ALA A 130 8.91 -10.01 -4.99
C ALA A 130 8.86 -8.60 -4.36
N ALA A 131 8.10 -7.67 -4.95
CA ALA A 131 7.88 -6.35 -4.38
C ALA A 131 7.27 -6.42 -2.98
N LEU A 132 6.21 -7.23 -2.79
CA LEU A 132 5.55 -7.45 -1.50
C LEU A 132 6.54 -8.02 -0.48
N PHE A 133 7.29 -9.06 -0.87
CA PHE A 133 8.30 -9.69 -0.02
C PHE A 133 9.40 -8.71 0.43
N LEU A 134 9.92 -7.89 -0.49
CA LEU A 134 10.95 -6.90 -0.20
C LEU A 134 10.44 -5.79 0.72
N THR A 135 9.28 -5.19 0.43
CA THR A 135 8.69 -4.15 1.28
C THR A 135 8.38 -4.67 2.68
N PHE A 136 7.87 -5.91 2.79
CA PHE A 136 7.59 -6.53 4.09
C PHE A 136 8.87 -6.78 4.91
N ILE A 137 9.97 -7.19 4.27
CA ILE A 137 11.28 -7.32 4.93
C ILE A 137 11.79 -5.96 5.43
N ILE A 138 11.72 -4.91 4.59
CA ILE A 138 12.16 -3.56 4.97
C ILE A 138 11.35 -3.02 6.16
N ILE A 139 10.02 -3.23 6.15
CA ILE A 139 9.16 -2.89 7.29
C ILE A 139 9.56 -3.68 8.54
N THR A 140 9.79 -5.00 8.42
CA THR A 140 10.16 -5.85 9.58
C THR A 140 11.52 -5.45 10.17
N ALA A 141 12.48 -5.01 9.35
CA ALA A 141 13.75 -4.48 9.81
C ALA A 141 13.59 -3.12 10.53
N LEU A 142 12.70 -2.25 10.03
CA LEU A 142 12.38 -0.97 10.66
C LEU A 142 11.61 -1.16 11.98
N ASP A 143 10.71 -2.14 12.05
CA ASP A 143 10.02 -2.57 13.28
C ASP A 143 11.04 -2.97 14.34
N PHE A 144 11.99 -3.83 14.00
CA PHE A 144 13.05 -4.26 14.92
C PHE A 144 13.92 -3.08 15.40
N LEU A 145 14.38 -2.23 14.47
CA LEU A 145 15.24 -1.08 14.78
C LEU A 145 14.54 -0.05 15.68
N SER A 146 13.31 0.33 15.34
CA SER A 146 12.55 1.30 16.15
C SER A 146 12.11 0.72 17.50
N SER A 147 11.76 -0.57 17.55
CA SER A 147 11.54 -1.29 18.82
C SER A 147 12.77 -1.24 19.72
N ALA A 148 13.97 -1.47 19.18
CA ALA A 148 15.20 -1.43 19.95
C ALA A 148 15.45 -0.05 20.58
N PHE A 149 15.25 1.04 19.83
CA PHE A 149 15.36 2.39 20.37
C PHE A 149 14.38 2.66 21.52
N TYR A 150 13.08 2.41 21.33
CA TYR A 150 12.09 2.69 22.37
C TYR A 150 12.19 1.74 23.58
N LEU A 151 12.71 0.52 23.40
CA LEU A 151 13.01 -0.40 24.51
C LEU A 151 14.22 0.08 25.34
N ILE A 152 15.27 0.60 24.69
CA ILE A 152 16.43 1.20 25.39
C ILE A 152 15.97 2.43 26.19
N GLU A 153 15.15 3.30 25.59
CA GLU A 153 14.61 4.49 26.27
C GLU A 153 13.63 4.12 27.39
N PHE A 154 12.86 3.05 27.26
CA PHE A 154 12.05 2.51 28.36
C PHE A 154 12.93 2.15 29.56
N PHE A 155 14.00 1.37 29.37
CA PHE A 155 14.91 1.04 30.49
C PHE A 155 15.58 2.29 31.08
N LEU A 156 16.06 3.22 30.24
CA LEU A 156 16.70 4.45 30.72
C LEU A 156 15.74 5.30 31.58
N THR A 157 14.52 5.55 31.10
CA THR A 157 13.51 6.38 31.80
C THR A 157 12.90 5.69 33.03
N PHE A 158 12.87 4.35 33.05
CA PHE A 158 12.41 3.57 34.19
C PHE A 158 13.36 3.68 35.39
N TYR A 159 14.68 3.57 35.17
CA TYR A 159 15.65 3.55 36.26
C TYR A 159 16.02 4.93 36.84
N ASN A 160 16.01 6.01 36.06
CA ASN A 160 16.38 7.35 36.55
C ASN A 160 15.56 8.48 35.90
N SER A 161 15.10 9.44 36.71
CA SER A 161 14.54 10.72 36.25
C SER A 161 15.52 11.54 35.41
N ASP A 162 16.83 11.43 35.67
CA ASP A 162 17.84 12.23 34.96
C ASP A 162 17.91 11.85 33.48
N ASN A 163 17.69 10.58 33.16
CA ASN A 163 17.61 10.10 31.79
C ASN A 163 16.43 10.71 31.03
N VAL A 164 15.35 11.08 31.72
CA VAL A 164 14.22 11.79 31.13
C VAL A 164 14.63 13.21 30.74
N MET A 165 15.37 13.91 31.61
CA MET A 165 15.92 15.24 31.33
C MET A 165 16.95 15.20 30.19
N ASN A 166 17.77 14.14 30.12
CA ASN A 166 18.71 13.91 29.03
C ASN A 166 18.00 13.70 27.67
N ILE A 167 16.88 12.95 27.62
CA ILE A 167 16.10 12.73 26.39
C ILE A 167 15.32 13.98 25.97
N LEU A 168 14.95 14.84 26.93
CA LEU A 168 14.41 16.17 26.67
C LEU A 168 15.49 17.21 26.30
N GLU A 169 16.76 16.83 26.36
CA GLU A 169 17.93 17.68 26.07
C GLU A 169 17.91 18.98 26.90
N ILE A 170 17.59 18.88 28.21
CA ILE A 170 17.59 20.00 29.15
C ILE A 170 19.03 20.41 29.48
N ASP A 171 19.38 21.69 29.29
CA ASP A 171 20.70 22.21 29.63
C ASP A 171 20.88 22.36 31.16
N ASN A 172 19.88 22.95 31.84
CA ASN A 172 19.91 23.28 33.27
C ASN A 172 19.48 22.09 34.16
N ILE A 173 20.09 20.91 33.99
CA ILE A 173 19.61 19.66 34.63
C ILE A 173 19.41 19.80 36.14
N ASP A 174 20.39 20.37 36.88
CA ASP A 174 20.34 20.40 38.34
C ASP A 174 19.29 21.38 38.92
N GLU A 175 18.89 22.41 38.17
CA GLU A 175 17.82 23.35 38.56
C GLU A 175 16.44 22.65 38.53
N PHE A 176 16.22 21.78 37.54
CA PHE A 176 14.92 21.13 37.31
C PHE A 176 14.85 19.67 37.81
N ARG A 177 15.99 19.08 38.23
CA ARG A 177 16.11 17.75 38.84
C ARG A 177 15.06 17.47 39.91
N GLN A 178 14.77 18.45 40.76
CA GLN A 178 13.78 18.35 41.84
C GLN A 178 12.33 18.22 41.38
N TYR A 179 11.99 18.61 40.15
CA TYR A 179 10.65 18.46 39.57
C TYR A 179 10.55 17.12 38.82
N PHE A 180 11.55 16.78 38.01
CA PHE A 180 11.57 15.50 37.28
C PHE A 180 11.67 14.26 38.19
N SER A 181 12.19 14.40 39.40
CA SER A 181 12.18 13.34 40.42
C SER A 181 10.79 13.07 41.01
N GLN A 182 9.90 14.07 41.06
CA GLN A 182 8.52 13.93 41.54
C GLN A 182 7.62 13.17 40.56
N LEU A 183 7.99 13.12 39.27
CA LEU A 183 7.24 12.37 38.26
C LEU A 183 7.18 10.88 38.64
N SER A 184 5.97 10.31 38.59
CA SER A 184 5.78 8.87 38.80
C SER A 184 6.56 8.04 37.78
N ILE A 185 6.98 6.83 38.16
CA ILE A 185 7.65 5.88 37.24
C ILE A 185 6.77 5.60 36.01
N ASN A 186 5.45 5.56 36.19
CA ASN A 186 4.49 5.41 35.10
C ASN A 186 4.54 6.61 34.14
N THR A 187 4.51 7.84 34.66
CA THR A 187 4.61 9.06 33.84
C THR A 187 5.89 9.08 33.02
N ARG A 188 7.02 8.67 33.61
CA ARG A 188 8.35 8.67 32.96
C ARG A 188 8.52 7.56 31.90
N SER A 189 8.08 6.34 32.19
CA SER A 189 8.42 5.15 31.37
C SER A 189 7.31 4.68 30.42
N MET A 190 6.03 4.96 30.73
CA MET A 190 4.92 4.56 29.84
C MET A 190 5.00 5.14 28.43
N PRO A 191 5.45 6.40 28.19
CA PRO A 191 5.64 6.92 26.83
C PRO A 191 6.48 6.02 25.92
N SER A 192 7.67 5.62 26.40
CA SER A 192 8.59 4.74 25.68
C SER A 192 8.01 3.33 25.53
N MET A 193 7.30 2.83 26.55
CA MET A 193 6.62 1.53 26.51
C MET A 193 5.48 1.51 25.47
N ILE A 194 4.70 2.59 25.34
CA ILE A 194 3.62 2.73 24.35
C ILE A 194 4.20 2.68 22.94
N LEU A 195 5.24 3.47 22.65
CA LEU A 195 5.89 3.46 21.34
C LEU A 195 6.55 2.11 21.03
N PHE A 196 7.21 1.48 22.01
CA PHE A 196 7.74 0.13 21.88
C PHE A 196 6.66 -0.92 21.55
N LEU A 197 5.50 -0.88 22.21
CA LEU A 197 4.39 -1.82 21.92
C LEU A 197 3.81 -1.61 20.51
N VAL A 198 3.73 -0.35 20.06
CA VAL A 198 3.27 0.02 18.71
C VAL A 198 4.25 -0.47 17.63
N THR A 199 5.55 -0.22 17.77
CA THR A 199 6.57 -0.59 16.76
C THR A 199 6.93 -2.06 16.77
N SER A 200 6.99 -2.70 17.95
CA SER A 200 7.20 -4.16 18.07
C SER A 200 5.97 -4.97 17.64
N LYS A 201 4.87 -4.28 17.32
CA LYS A 201 3.58 -4.85 16.92
C LYS A 201 3.08 -5.85 17.97
N VAL A 202 3.31 -5.53 19.26
CA VAL A 202 3.03 -6.42 20.39
C VAL A 202 3.69 -7.81 20.24
N LEU A 203 4.98 -7.84 19.87
CA LEU A 203 5.95 -8.97 19.90
C LEU A 203 5.55 -10.32 19.26
N LEU A 204 4.43 -10.93 19.67
CA LEU A 204 3.82 -12.09 19.03
C LEU A 204 3.47 -11.84 17.56
N ILE A 205 3.07 -10.62 17.18
CA ILE A 205 2.82 -10.31 15.76
C ILE A 205 4.16 -10.16 15.01
N LEU A 206 5.26 -9.76 15.65
CA LEU A 206 6.59 -9.76 15.03
C LEU A 206 7.05 -11.20 14.67
N THR A 207 6.92 -12.15 15.60
CA THR A 207 7.27 -13.56 15.33
C THR A 207 6.30 -14.20 14.32
N PHE A 208 5.02 -13.85 14.37
CA PHE A 208 4.03 -14.23 13.34
C PHE A 208 4.39 -13.65 11.97
N ASN A 209 4.84 -12.39 11.89
CA ASN A 209 5.28 -11.76 10.64
C ASN A 209 6.43 -12.53 9.99
N PHE A 210 7.44 -13.00 10.75
CA PHE A 210 8.48 -13.89 10.21
C PHE A 210 7.91 -15.22 9.66
N ALA A 211 6.94 -15.82 10.37
CA ALA A 211 6.26 -17.02 9.88
C ALA A 211 5.43 -16.74 8.60
N LEU A 212 4.82 -15.56 8.47
CA LEU A 212 4.12 -15.12 7.26
C LEU A 212 5.08 -14.89 6.09
N ILE A 213 6.25 -14.28 6.29
CA ILE A 213 7.30 -14.13 5.25
C ILE A 213 7.66 -15.52 4.68
N TYR A 214 7.94 -16.48 5.56
CA TYR A 214 8.30 -17.84 5.16
C TYR A 214 7.13 -18.57 4.45
N ALA A 215 5.90 -18.44 4.98
CA ALA A 215 4.71 -19.02 4.36
C ALA A 215 4.39 -18.40 2.98
N TYR A 216 4.60 -17.08 2.83
CA TYR A 216 4.45 -16.36 1.57
C TYR A 216 5.47 -16.84 0.54
N PHE A 217 6.77 -16.81 0.90
CA PHE A 217 7.86 -17.20 0.02
C PHE A 217 7.71 -18.66 -0.46
N THR A 218 7.43 -19.58 0.46
CA THR A 218 7.23 -21.00 0.11
C THR A 218 5.96 -21.26 -0.70
N ALA A 219 4.89 -20.49 -0.51
CA ALA A 219 3.67 -20.58 -1.34
C ALA A 219 3.91 -20.00 -2.75
N ALA A 220 4.50 -18.81 -2.85
CA ALA A 220 4.81 -18.15 -4.11
C ALA A 220 5.80 -19.00 -4.95
N TRP A 221 6.86 -19.55 -4.33
CA TRP A 221 7.83 -20.44 -4.99
C TRP A 221 7.24 -21.79 -5.43
N LYS A 222 6.13 -22.24 -4.82
CA LYS A 222 5.35 -23.39 -5.33
C LYS A 222 4.55 -23.00 -6.57
N ILE A 223 3.88 -21.84 -6.56
CA ILE A 223 3.14 -21.32 -7.73
C ILE A 223 4.08 -21.13 -8.94
N VAL A 224 5.31 -20.64 -8.74
CA VAL A 224 6.33 -20.56 -9.81
C VAL A 224 6.60 -21.93 -10.41
N ARG A 225 6.95 -22.93 -9.58
CA ARG A 225 7.33 -24.27 -10.07
C ARG A 225 6.17 -25.02 -10.71
N GLU A 226 4.94 -24.77 -10.31
CA GLU A 226 3.74 -25.26 -11.00
C GLU A 226 3.59 -24.60 -12.39
N ASN A 227 3.62 -23.27 -12.48
CA ASN A 227 3.50 -22.53 -13.74
C ASN A 227 4.63 -22.87 -14.74
N GLN A 228 5.87 -23.01 -14.26
CA GLN A 228 7.01 -23.45 -15.08
C GLN A 228 6.73 -24.79 -15.76
N LYS A 229 6.30 -25.80 -15.01
CA LYS A 229 6.04 -27.16 -15.54
C LYS A 229 4.98 -27.15 -16.64
N PHE A 230 3.88 -26.42 -16.46
CA PHE A 230 2.87 -26.25 -17.52
C PHE A 230 3.46 -25.60 -18.78
N SER A 231 4.25 -24.53 -18.63
CA SER A 231 4.85 -23.84 -19.79
C SER A 231 5.83 -24.73 -20.59
N PHE A 232 6.55 -25.64 -19.93
CA PHE A 232 7.42 -26.62 -20.59
C PHE A 232 6.64 -27.71 -21.33
N GLN A 233 5.52 -28.18 -20.77
CA GLN A 233 4.68 -29.16 -21.46
C GLN A 233 4.00 -28.56 -22.70
N VAL A 234 3.44 -27.35 -22.61
CA VAL A 234 2.84 -26.65 -23.77
C VAL A 234 3.88 -26.48 -24.90
N LYS A 235 5.07 -25.96 -24.61
CA LYS A 235 6.14 -25.80 -25.61
C LYS A 235 6.62 -27.13 -26.20
N THR A 236 6.58 -28.22 -25.43
CA THR A 236 6.90 -29.57 -25.93
C THR A 236 5.80 -30.11 -26.85
N VAL A 237 4.52 -29.84 -26.54
CA VAL A 237 3.39 -30.21 -27.40
C VAL A 237 3.40 -29.40 -28.71
N GLU A 238 3.59 -28.08 -28.65
CA GLU A 238 3.74 -27.23 -29.84
C GLU A 238 4.88 -27.70 -30.75
N LYS A 239 6.06 -28.02 -30.19
CA LYS A 239 7.19 -28.59 -30.95
C LYS A 239 6.85 -29.96 -31.56
N LYS A 240 6.11 -30.82 -30.86
CA LYS A 240 5.67 -32.11 -31.40
C LYS A 240 4.65 -31.95 -32.54
N ILE A 241 3.75 -30.98 -32.45
CA ILE A 241 2.76 -30.67 -33.51
C ILE A 241 3.47 -30.15 -34.76
N LYS A 242 4.34 -29.12 -34.63
CA LYS A 242 5.11 -28.57 -35.77
C LYS A 242 6.08 -29.57 -36.41
N LYS A 243 6.52 -30.61 -35.67
CA LYS A 243 7.32 -31.72 -36.23
C LYS A 243 6.46 -32.87 -36.79
N LYS A 244 5.13 -32.69 -36.86
CA LYS A 244 4.18 -33.66 -37.43
C LYS A 244 3.35 -33.10 -38.59
N GLU A 245 3.53 -31.83 -38.96
CA GLU A 245 3.10 -31.34 -40.27
C GLU A 245 3.86 -32.11 -41.35
N PRO A 246 3.18 -32.80 -42.29
CA PRO A 246 3.86 -33.50 -43.37
C PRO A 246 4.56 -32.49 -44.28
N SER A 247 5.71 -32.87 -44.82
CA SER A 247 6.41 -32.08 -45.84
C SER A 247 5.44 -31.69 -46.97
N PRO A 248 5.54 -30.46 -47.53
CA PRO A 248 4.69 -30.07 -48.64
C PRO A 248 4.84 -31.08 -49.77
N ILE A 249 3.70 -31.66 -50.19
CA ILE A 249 3.65 -32.65 -51.27
C ILE A 249 4.31 -32.04 -52.51
N MET A 250 5.15 -32.82 -53.19
CA MET A 250 5.91 -32.33 -54.35
C MET A 250 4.99 -31.62 -55.35
N SER A 251 5.39 -30.40 -55.74
CA SER A 251 4.75 -29.66 -56.82
C SER A 251 4.89 -30.44 -58.13
N ILE A 252 3.87 -31.22 -58.50
CA ILE A 252 3.77 -31.87 -59.80
C ILE A 252 3.81 -30.77 -60.87
N LYS A 253 4.85 -30.76 -61.70
CA LYS A 253 4.97 -29.89 -62.87
C LYS A 253 4.37 -30.59 -64.09
N SER A 254 3.67 -29.80 -64.91
CA SER A 254 3.07 -30.18 -66.20
C SER A 254 1.92 -31.22 -66.05
N LEU A 255 0.81 -31.10 -66.78
CA LEU A 255 0.70 -30.92 -68.23
C LEU A 255 -0.38 -29.89 -68.65
N ASN A 256 -0.35 -29.46 -69.92
CA ASN A 256 -1.52 -28.91 -70.63
C ASN A 256 -2.48 -30.08 -70.99
N SER A 257 -3.74 -29.90 -71.42
CA SER A 257 -4.42 -28.71 -71.96
C SER A 257 -5.96 -28.72 -71.71
N ASP A 258 -6.64 -27.70 -72.23
CA ASP A 258 -8.04 -27.66 -72.71
C ASP A 258 -9.16 -28.41 -71.96
N ALA A 259 -10.07 -27.65 -71.32
CA ALA A 259 -11.52 -27.80 -71.54
C ALA A 259 -12.34 -26.60 -71.02
N THR A 260 -12.99 -25.90 -71.95
CA THR A 260 -14.35 -25.34 -71.89
C THR A 260 -14.80 -24.45 -70.72
N ILE A 261 -15.13 -23.21 -71.09
CA ILE A 261 -15.85 -22.19 -70.30
C ILE A 261 -17.27 -22.64 -69.93
N VAL A 262 -17.73 -22.33 -68.72
CA VAL A 262 -19.15 -22.05 -68.44
C VAL A 262 -19.25 -20.69 -67.71
N VAL A 263 -19.99 -19.75 -68.30
CA VAL A 263 -20.23 -18.42 -67.72
C VAL A 263 -21.36 -18.52 -66.69
N GLY A 264 -21.11 -18.01 -65.48
CA GLY A 264 -22.07 -18.01 -64.37
C GLY A 264 -22.21 -16.63 -63.72
N THR A 265 -22.52 -15.60 -64.49
CA THR A 265 -22.80 -14.26 -63.95
C THR A 265 -24.15 -14.22 -63.24
N ASN A 266 -24.17 -13.79 -61.97
CA ASN A 266 -25.17 -12.79 -61.60
C ASN A 266 -24.75 -11.91 -60.41
N LYS A 267 -25.35 -10.72 -60.37
CA LYS A 267 -25.12 -9.63 -59.41
C LYS A 267 -26.49 -9.22 -58.82
N ASN A 268 -26.51 -8.15 -58.02
CA ASN A 268 -27.65 -7.55 -57.31
C ASN A 268 -27.92 -8.27 -55.97
N GLU A 269 -27.84 -7.68 -54.77
CA GLU A 269 -28.07 -6.31 -54.26
C GLU A 269 -29.55 -5.95 -54.00
N LYS A 270 -29.81 -5.36 -52.80
CA LYS A 270 -31.01 -4.58 -52.38
C LYS A 270 -32.33 -5.38 -52.21
N THR A 271 -33.05 -5.34 -51.08
CA THR A 271 -33.60 -4.18 -50.34
C THR A 271 -34.21 -4.63 -48.99
N MET A 272 -34.43 -3.67 -48.08
CA MET A 272 -35.15 -3.82 -46.80
C MET A 272 -36.56 -4.43 -46.90
N THR A 273 -37.07 -4.95 -45.78
CA THR A 273 -38.51 -4.86 -45.45
C THR A 273 -38.64 -4.58 -43.95
N THR A 274 -39.40 -3.54 -43.60
CA THR A 274 -39.65 -3.12 -42.20
C THR A 274 -41.09 -3.49 -41.83
N THR A 275 -41.36 -3.84 -40.58
CA THR A 275 -42.73 -3.93 -40.06
C THR A 275 -42.76 -3.52 -38.59
N ASN A 276 -43.71 -2.66 -38.22
CA ASN A 276 -43.82 -2.05 -36.90
C ASN A 276 -44.72 -2.85 -35.97
N THR A 277 -44.60 -2.66 -34.64
CA THR A 277 -45.67 -2.99 -33.67
C THR A 277 -45.58 -2.08 -32.43
N THR A 278 -46.72 -1.59 -31.94
CA THR A 278 -46.94 -0.71 -30.77
C THR A 278 -48.00 -1.32 -29.82
N GLN A 279 -48.31 -0.80 -28.62
CA GLN A 279 -47.84 0.42 -27.92
C GLN A 279 -46.96 0.01 -26.69
N THR A 280 -47.00 0.49 -25.45
CA THR A 280 -47.86 1.45 -24.69
C THR A 280 -47.01 2.22 -23.69
N GLU A 281 -47.46 3.41 -23.28
CA GLU A 281 -46.85 4.18 -22.18
C GLU A 281 -47.05 3.50 -20.80
N THR A 282 -46.48 3.98 -19.69
CA THR A 282 -47.07 5.12 -18.94
C THR A 282 -46.03 5.82 -18.04
N HIS A 283 -46.05 7.16 -18.04
CA HIS A 283 -45.30 8.03 -17.11
C HIS A 283 -46.10 8.34 -15.84
N THR A 284 -45.42 8.71 -14.74
CA THR A 284 -45.73 9.93 -13.97
C THR A 284 -44.52 10.36 -13.09
N PRO A 285 -44.39 11.64 -12.67
CA PRO A 285 -43.13 12.19 -12.14
C PRO A 285 -43.28 12.89 -10.76
N SER A 286 -42.49 13.95 -10.52
CA SER A 286 -42.58 14.97 -9.46
C SER A 286 -41.99 14.63 -8.08
N ASN A 287 -41.43 15.59 -7.33
CA ASN A 287 -41.07 16.98 -7.67
C ASN A 287 -39.91 17.54 -6.82
N VAL A 288 -39.21 18.52 -7.41
CA VAL A 288 -38.71 19.79 -6.83
C VAL A 288 -38.75 19.97 -5.31
N GLU A 289 -37.59 20.31 -4.73
CA GLU A 289 -37.47 21.48 -3.85
C GLU A 289 -36.09 22.15 -4.08
N ASN A 290 -36.08 23.48 -4.23
CA ASN A 290 -34.86 24.30 -4.20
C ASN A 290 -34.76 24.90 -2.80
N ASP A 291 -33.54 25.22 -2.35
CA ASP A 291 -33.38 26.41 -1.52
C ASP A 291 -32.03 27.08 -1.79
N ASP A 292 -32.07 28.41 -1.95
CA ASP A 292 -30.88 29.23 -2.14
C ASP A 292 -30.28 29.60 -0.77
N ASN A 293 -28.95 29.66 -0.68
CA ASN A 293 -28.38 30.75 0.11
C ASN A 293 -27.00 31.21 -0.37
N SER A 294 -26.77 32.51 -0.20
CA SER A 294 -25.68 33.24 -0.85
C SER A 294 -24.76 33.88 0.19
N SER A 295 -23.48 33.51 0.17
CA SER A 295 -22.44 34.22 0.91
C SER A 295 -21.17 34.42 0.08
N ARG A 296 -21.09 35.60 -0.56
CA ARG A 296 -19.84 36.33 -0.82
C ARG A 296 -19.02 36.43 0.48
N ASN A 297 -17.70 36.64 0.48
CA ASN A 297 -16.82 37.14 -0.57
C ASN A 297 -15.34 36.74 -0.34
N SER A 298 -14.45 37.25 -1.19
CA SER A 298 -13.00 37.41 -0.96
C SER A 298 -12.13 36.15 -1.08
N SER A 299 -11.46 36.03 -2.22
CA SER A 299 -10.21 35.28 -2.37
C SER A 299 -9.26 36.13 -3.21
N GLU A 300 -8.04 36.36 -2.70
CA GLU A 300 -7.03 37.15 -3.40
C GLU A 300 -6.41 36.37 -4.56
N GLY A 301 -6.03 37.08 -5.62
CA GLY A 301 -5.60 36.47 -6.89
C GLY A 301 -4.17 35.91 -6.83
N ILE A 302 -4.03 34.58 -6.90
CA ILE A 302 -2.75 33.92 -7.17
C ILE A 302 -2.55 33.82 -8.70
N PRO A 303 -1.39 34.21 -9.26
CA PRO A 303 -1.18 34.24 -10.71
C PRO A 303 -1.16 32.83 -11.34
N GLU A 304 -1.85 32.69 -12.48
CA GLU A 304 -2.06 31.41 -13.18
C GLU A 304 -0.77 30.89 -13.85
N LEU A 305 -0.18 29.83 -13.29
CA LEU A 305 1.04 29.21 -13.83
C LEU A 305 0.73 28.31 -15.05
N LYS A 306 0.88 28.86 -16.26
CA LYS A 306 0.64 28.15 -17.53
C LYS A 306 1.65 27.03 -17.79
N LEU A 307 1.30 25.82 -17.37
CA LEU A 307 1.99 24.57 -17.75
C LEU A 307 1.80 24.25 -19.25
N PRO A 308 2.85 23.78 -19.96
CA PRO A 308 2.73 23.40 -21.37
C PRO A 308 1.89 22.13 -21.56
N ARG A 309 0.97 22.15 -22.54
CA ARG A 309 0.18 20.97 -22.91
C ARG A 309 1.05 19.95 -23.65
N VAL A 310 1.40 18.86 -22.98
CA VAL A 310 1.94 17.66 -23.65
C VAL A 310 0.80 16.98 -24.42
N PRO A 311 0.97 16.61 -25.71
CA PRO A 311 -0.07 15.93 -26.47
C PRO A 311 -0.29 14.51 -25.94
N TYR A 312 -1.55 14.14 -25.70
CA TYR A 312 -1.92 12.76 -25.35
C TYR A 312 -1.86 11.86 -26.58
N GLU A 313 -0.87 10.97 -26.64
CA GLU A 313 -0.78 9.94 -27.67
C GLU A 313 -1.87 8.88 -27.44
N LYS A 314 -2.85 8.84 -28.34
CA LYS A 314 -4.10 8.09 -28.18
C LYS A 314 -3.92 6.61 -28.53
N THR A 315 -3.33 5.84 -27.61
CA THR A 315 -3.02 4.41 -27.78
C THR A 315 -4.29 3.57 -27.95
N THR A 316 -4.67 3.26 -29.19
CA THR A 316 -5.76 2.34 -29.52
C THR A 316 -5.34 0.90 -29.23
N PHE A 317 -5.93 0.29 -28.20
CA PHE A 317 -5.79 -1.14 -27.95
C PHE A 317 -6.59 -1.95 -28.98
N GLU A 318 -5.90 -2.68 -29.86
CA GLU A 318 -6.54 -3.66 -30.74
C GLU A 318 -7.10 -4.84 -29.93
N TYR A 319 -8.42 -5.00 -29.97
CA TYR A 319 -9.11 -6.08 -29.26
C TYR A 319 -9.10 -7.36 -30.10
N TYR A 320 -8.05 -8.17 -29.99
CA TYR A 320 -7.98 -9.47 -30.66
C TYR A 320 -9.09 -10.42 -30.14
N PRO A 321 -10.04 -10.87 -30.99
CA PRO A 321 -11.10 -11.76 -30.55
C PRO A 321 -10.54 -13.16 -30.24
N ARG A 322 -10.90 -13.67 -29.05
CA ARG A 322 -10.41 -14.96 -28.54
C ARG A 322 -10.97 -16.13 -29.36
N SER A 323 -10.13 -16.78 -30.16
CA SER A 323 -10.55 -17.88 -31.03
C SER A 323 -10.83 -19.18 -30.26
N ASN A 324 -12.11 -19.51 -30.10
CA ASN A 324 -12.59 -20.71 -29.40
C ASN A 324 -12.31 -22.05 -30.14
N THR A 325 -11.55 -22.03 -31.24
CA THR A 325 -11.22 -23.22 -32.04
C THR A 325 -10.20 -24.14 -31.36
N LEU A 326 -9.29 -23.61 -30.54
CA LEU A 326 -8.24 -24.41 -29.89
C LEU A 326 -8.77 -25.34 -28.77
N GLU A 327 -9.92 -25.03 -28.18
CA GLU A 327 -10.49 -25.80 -27.06
C GLU A 327 -11.33 -27.01 -27.53
N ARG A 328 -11.66 -27.10 -28.83
CA ARG A 328 -12.36 -28.24 -29.45
C ARG A 328 -11.42 -29.34 -29.94
N SER A 329 -10.16 -29.04 -30.25
CA SER A 329 -9.17 -30.04 -30.72
C SER A 329 -8.55 -30.85 -29.58
N LEU A 330 -8.39 -30.26 -28.39
CA LEU A 330 -7.86 -30.94 -27.18
C LEU A 330 -8.85 -31.86 -26.46
N ARG A 331 -10.09 -32.02 -26.98
CA ARG A 331 -11.13 -32.90 -26.39
C ARG A 331 -11.40 -34.15 -27.24
N ARG A 332 -10.43 -34.55 -28.07
CA ARG A 332 -10.56 -35.67 -29.03
C ARG A 332 -9.28 -36.55 -29.13
N TYR A 333 -8.42 -36.47 -28.12
CA TYR A 333 -7.18 -37.23 -27.91
C TYR A 333 -7.00 -37.50 -26.42
#